data_AF-A0A316EP15-F1
#
_entry.id   AF-A0A316EP15-F1
#
_cell.length_a   1.000
_cell.length_b   1.000
_cell.length_c   1.000
_cell.angle_alpha   90.00
_cell.angle_beta   90.00
_cell.angle_gamma   90.00
#
_symmetry.space_group_name_H-M   'P 1'
#
loop_
_entity.id
_entity.type
_entity.pdbx_description
1 polymer ?
#
loop_
_entity_poly.entity_id
_entity_poly.type
_entity_poly.pdbx_seq_one_letter_code
_entity_poly.pdbx_strand_id
1 'polypeptide(L)'
;MSDEFAGEIFLTLANEGRLVVASEEADSLIAGLEETIAILNERLSVLDLWRRTPGLDRMPPVVSGAVVDTVFVDQLCPGRIERAARELPKYVAALRLARRELTVD
;
A
#
# COMPACT_ATOMS: atom_id res chain seq x y z
N MET A 1 -20.89 6.17 3.49
CA MET A 1 -19.56 5.95 2.87
C MET A 1 -18.84 5.00 3.79
N SER A 2 -18.63 3.76 3.38
CA SER A 2 -17.79 2.84 4.16
C SER A 2 -16.35 3.29 3.94
N ASP A 3 -15.69 3.73 5.00
CA ASP A 3 -14.26 4.08 4.97
C ASP A 3 -13.47 2.79 4.76
N GLU A 4 -13.12 2.51 3.50
CA GLU A 4 -12.45 1.28 3.10
C GLU A 4 -11.01 1.19 3.62
N PHE A 5 -10.42 2.32 3.99
CA PHE A 5 -9.13 2.41 4.68
C PHE A 5 -9.30 3.07 6.05
N ALA A 6 -8.62 2.51 7.03
CA ALA A 6 -8.67 2.86 8.44
C ALA A 6 -7.27 3.22 8.98
N GLY A 7 -6.36 3.68 8.11
CA GLY A 7 -4.98 3.97 8.50
C GLY A 7 -4.88 4.96 9.66
N GLU A 8 -5.70 6.01 9.65
CA GLU A 8 -5.78 7.00 10.73
C GLU A 8 -6.29 6.40 12.05
N ILE A 9 -7.25 5.48 11.97
CA ILE A 9 -7.81 4.81 13.15
C ILE A 9 -6.73 3.92 13.77
N PHE A 10 -6.00 3.15 12.96
CA PHE A 10 -4.88 2.32 13.43
C PHE A 10 -3.79 3.15 14.09
N LEU A 11 -3.40 4.27 13.46
CA LEU A 11 -2.44 5.20 14.04
C LEU A 11 -2.91 5.76 15.37
N THR A 12 -4.17 6.18 15.45
CA THR A 12 -4.77 6.71 16.69
C THR A 12 -4.72 5.67 17.81
N LEU A 13 -5.17 4.45 17.54
CA LEU A 13 -5.16 3.36 18.51
C LEU A 13 -3.74 3.00 18.96
N ALA A 14 -2.76 2.99 18.05
CA ALA A 14 -1.36 2.72 18.39
C ALA A 14 -0.76 3.83 19.26
N ASN A 15 -1.01 5.10 18.92
CA ASN A 15 -0.56 6.25 19.71
C ASN A 15 -1.19 6.28 21.10
N GLU A 16 -2.45 5.88 21.23
CA GLU A 16 -3.14 5.77 22.53
C GLU A 16 -2.72 4.52 23.33
N GLY A 17 -1.85 3.66 22.79
CA GLY A 17 -1.45 2.40 23.40
C GLY A 17 -2.56 1.34 23.47
N ARG A 18 -3.64 1.53 22.70
CA ARG A 18 -4.81 0.64 22.63
C ARG A 18 -4.68 -0.42 21.55
N LEU A 19 -3.74 -0.26 20.63
CA LEU A 19 -3.31 -1.30 19.70
C LEU A 19 -1.98 -1.87 20.20
N VAL A 20 -1.96 -3.17 20.45
CA VAL A 20 -0.76 -3.92 20.85
C VAL A 20 -0.70 -5.18 20.00
N VAL A 21 0.47 -5.43 19.42
CA VAL A 21 0.72 -6.58 18.54
C VAL A 21 2.05 -7.21 18.93
N ALA A 22 2.11 -8.54 18.94
CA ALA A 22 3.34 -9.28 19.20
C ALA A 22 4.41 -8.94 18.14
N SER A 23 5.69 -8.91 18.54
CA SER A 23 6.78 -8.49 17.66
C SER A 23 6.87 -9.27 16.35
N GLU A 24 6.76 -10.60 16.41
CA GLU A 24 6.84 -11.46 15.22
C GLU A 24 5.67 -11.22 14.25
N GLU A 25 4.46 -11.05 14.79
CA GLU A 25 3.27 -10.78 14.00
C GLU A 25 3.34 -9.39 13.36
N ALA A 26 3.75 -8.38 14.13
CA ALA A 26 3.92 -7.02 13.62
C ALA A 26 4.97 -6.99 12.49
N ASP A 27 6.11 -7.66 12.66
CA ASP A 27 7.18 -7.68 11.66
C ASP A 27 6.72 -8.39 10.36
N SER A 28 5.97 -9.49 10.47
CA SER A 28 5.39 -10.17 9.31
C SER A 28 4.38 -9.31 8.56
N LEU A 29 3.48 -8.64 9.28
CA LEU A 29 2.48 -7.74 8.69
C LEU A 29 3.14 -6.51 8.04
N ILE A 30 4.16 -5.93 8.68
CA ILE A 30 4.93 -4.82 8.14
C ILE A 30 5.60 -5.23 6.82
N ALA A 31 6.25 -6.39 6.78
CA ALA A 31 6.92 -6.87 5.57
C ALA A 31 5.93 -7.02 4.39
N GLY A 32 4.76 -7.62 4.61
CA GLY A 32 3.74 -7.76 3.57
C GLY A 32 3.16 -6.41 3.11
N LEU A 33 3.00 -5.45 4.02
CA LEU A 33 2.56 -4.09 3.67
C LEU A 33 3.63 -3.33 2.87
N GLU A 34 4.90 -3.46 3.23
CA GLU A 34 6.01 -2.84 2.51
C GLU A 34 6.16 -3.40 1.08
N GLU A 35 6.01 -4.71 0.91
CA GLU A 35 5.96 -5.35 -0.41
C GLU A 35 4.79 -4.81 -1.24
N THR A 36 3.60 -4.73 -0.63
CA THR A 36 2.42 -4.18 -1.29
C THR A 36 2.62 -2.72 -1.69
N ILE A 37 3.23 -1.89 -0.83
CA ILE A 37 3.57 -0.49 -1.13
C ILE A 37 4.53 -0.40 -2.31
N ALA A 38 5.54 -1.28 -2.38
CA ALA A 38 6.46 -1.32 -3.51
C ALA A 38 5.72 -1.57 -4.83
N ILE A 39 4.85 -2.58 -4.86
CA ILE A 39 4.02 -2.90 -6.04
C ILE A 39 3.12 -1.72 -6.43
N LEU A 40 2.50 -1.05 -5.45
CA LEU A 40 1.65 0.11 -5.71
C LEU A 40 2.44 1.27 -6.30
N ASN A 41 3.67 1.52 -5.83
CA ASN A 41 4.53 2.58 -6.34
C ASN A 41 5.00 2.33 -7.78
N GLU A 42 5.29 1.07 -8.12
CA GLU A 42 5.58 0.67 -9.51
C GLU A 42 4.38 0.93 -10.42
N ARG A 43 3.17 0.54 -9.97
CA ARG A 43 1.93 0.80 -10.69
C ARG A 43 1.65 2.29 -10.85
N LEU A 44 1.87 3.10 -9.82
CA LEU A 44 1.74 4.56 -9.92
C LEU A 44 2.70 5.15 -10.95
N SER A 45 3.94 4.65 -10.99
CA SER A 45 4.93 5.08 -11.99
C SER A 45 4.47 4.75 -13.42
N VAL A 46 3.84 3.58 -13.60
CA VAL A 46 3.23 3.17 -14.88
C VAL A 46 2.05 4.07 -15.25
N LEU A 47 1.14 4.36 -14.32
CA LEU A 47 0.02 5.29 -14.55
C LEU A 47 0.51 6.69 -14.91
N ASP A 48 1.53 7.19 -14.23
CA ASP A 48 2.14 8.48 -14.53
C ASP A 48 2.79 8.53 -15.90
N LEU A 49 3.42 7.43 -16.33
CA LEU A 49 3.98 7.31 -17.68
C LEU A 49 2.86 7.31 -18.72
N TRP A 50 1.80 6.52 -18.50
CA TRP A 50 0.64 6.46 -19.39
C TRP A 50 -0.07 7.81 -19.52
N ARG A 51 -0.24 8.53 -18.40
CA ARG A 51 -0.83 9.89 -18.39
C ARG A 51 -0.01 10.88 -19.22
N ARG A 52 1.33 10.77 -19.20
CA ARG A 52 2.24 11.66 -19.94
C ARG A 52 2.37 11.28 -21.42
N THR A 53 2.42 9.99 -21.71
CA THR A 53 2.61 9.44 -23.06
C THR A 53 1.67 8.25 -23.27
N PRO A 54 0.39 8.50 -23.62
CA PRO A 54 -0.53 7.43 -23.92
C PRO A 54 -0.16 6.75 -25.25
N GLY A 55 -0.35 5.44 -25.32
CA GLY A 55 -0.07 4.62 -26.50
C GLY A 55 0.91 3.47 -26.23
N LEU A 56 0.45 2.23 -26.45
CA LEU A 56 1.26 1.02 -26.25
C LEU A 56 2.37 0.88 -27.30
N ASP A 57 2.18 1.45 -28.49
CA ASP A 57 3.16 1.53 -29.58
C ASP A 57 4.43 2.31 -29.18
N ARG A 58 4.32 3.14 -28.14
CA ARG A 58 5.40 3.99 -27.62
C ARG A 58 6.09 3.37 -26.40
N MET A 59 5.73 2.16 -26.00
CA MET A 59 6.25 1.51 -24.80
C MET A 59 7.10 0.28 -25.14
N PRO A 60 8.17 0.01 -24.37
CA PRO A 60 8.96 -1.20 -24.55
C PRO A 60 8.09 -2.46 -24.36
N PRO A 61 8.28 -3.53 -25.17
CA PRO A 61 7.45 -4.75 -25.08
C PRO A 61 7.45 -5.42 -23.70
N VAL A 62 8.53 -5.27 -22.93
CA VAL A 62 8.64 -5.80 -21.56
C VAL A 62 7.71 -5.07 -20.57
N VAL A 63 7.28 -3.84 -20.90
CA VAL A 63 6.46 -2.97 -20.04
C VAL A 63 4.99 -3.00 -20.46
N SER A 64 4.67 -3.41 -21.69
CA SER A 64 3.30 -3.34 -22.25
C SER A 64 2.27 -4.19 -21.49
N GLY A 65 2.65 -5.38 -21.02
CA GLY A 65 1.76 -6.23 -20.23
C GLY A 65 1.38 -5.59 -18.89
N ALA A 66 2.37 -5.13 -18.12
CA ALA A 66 2.16 -4.46 -16.85
C ALA A 66 1.38 -3.14 -16.99
N VAL A 67 1.57 -2.42 -18.11
CA VAL A 67 0.81 -1.21 -18.43
C VAL A 67 -0.66 -1.52 -18.62
N VAL A 68 -0.99 -2.53 -19.45
CA VAL A 68 -2.39 -2.89 -19.70
C VAL A 68 -3.08 -3.25 -18.40
N ASP A 69 -2.49 -4.13 -17.59
CA ASP A 69 -3.07 -4.55 -16.31
C ASP A 69 -3.28 -3.35 -15.38
N THR A 70 -2.27 -2.49 -15.24
CA THR A 70 -2.32 -1.35 -14.33
C THR A 70 -3.36 -0.32 -14.77
N VAL A 71 -3.39 0.04 -16.05
CA VAL A 71 -4.35 1.00 -16.60
C VAL A 71 -5.76 0.44 -16.53
N PHE A 72 -5.96 -0.84 -16.79
CA PHE A 72 -7.27 -1.47 -16.71
C PHE A 72 -7.79 -1.53 -15.26
N VAL A 73 -6.94 -1.88 -14.30
CA VAL A 73 -7.29 -1.86 -12.88
C VAL A 73 -7.71 -0.45 -12.43
N ASP A 74 -6.99 0.59 -12.86
CA ASP A 74 -7.36 1.97 -12.55
C ASP A 74 -8.68 2.38 -13.21
N GLN A 75 -8.98 1.92 -14.43
CA GLN A 75 -10.30 2.17 -15.05
C GLN A 75 -11.46 1.52 -14.30
N LEU A 76 -11.26 0.32 -13.74
CA LEU A 76 -12.27 -0.37 -12.94
C LEU A 76 -12.47 0.26 -11.56
N CYS A 77 -11.39 0.74 -10.95
CA CYS A 77 -11.38 1.32 -9.61
C CYS A 77 -10.57 2.63 -9.58
N PRO A 78 -11.10 3.73 -10.16
CA PRO A 78 -10.34 4.96 -10.35
C PRO A 78 -9.78 5.52 -9.04
N GLY A 79 -8.49 5.83 -9.01
CA GLY A 79 -7.82 6.46 -7.88
C GLY A 79 -7.61 5.54 -6.66
N ARG A 80 -7.98 4.26 -6.76
CA ARG A 80 -7.81 3.28 -5.68
C ARG A 80 -6.35 2.97 -5.43
N ILE A 81 -5.53 2.91 -6.49
CA ILE A 81 -4.08 2.69 -6.38
C ILE A 81 -3.43 3.86 -5.64
N GLU A 82 -3.74 5.10 -6.03
CA GLU A 82 -3.26 6.31 -5.37
C GLU A 82 -3.71 6.38 -3.91
N ARG A 83 -4.97 6.01 -3.62
CA ARG A 83 -5.47 6.01 -2.24
C ARG A 83 -4.78 4.95 -1.40
N ALA A 84 -4.64 3.72 -1.90
CA ALA A 84 -3.94 2.65 -1.19
C ALA A 84 -2.48 3.03 -0.89
N ALA A 85 -1.75 3.58 -1.86
CA ALA A 85 -0.36 4.00 -1.66
C ALA A 85 -0.20 5.09 -0.58
N ARG A 86 -1.21 5.94 -0.38
CA ARG A 86 -1.23 6.93 0.71
C ARG A 86 -1.63 6.35 2.06
N GLU A 87 -2.48 5.32 2.07
CA GLU A 87 -3.04 4.76 3.29
C GLU A 87 -2.17 3.66 3.91
N LEU A 88 -1.60 2.74 3.11
CA LEU A 88 -0.80 1.62 3.60
C LEU A 88 0.40 2.05 4.50
N PRO A 89 1.12 3.15 4.22
CA PRO A 89 2.18 3.61 5.11
C PRO A 89 1.72 3.93 6.54
N LYS A 90 0.44 4.30 6.72
CA LYS A 90 -0.14 4.57 8.04
C LYS A 90 -0.29 3.29 8.86
N TYR A 91 -0.67 2.19 8.21
CA TYR A 91 -0.72 0.88 8.86
C TYR A 91 0.67 0.42 9.27
N VAL A 92 1.69 0.59 8.41
CA VAL A 92 3.08 0.29 8.75
C VAL A 92 3.52 1.08 9.99
N ALA A 93 3.26 2.39 10.00
CA ALA A 93 3.59 3.24 11.13
C ALA A 93 2.85 2.82 12.41
N ALA A 94 1.55 2.50 12.31
CA ALA A 94 0.76 2.02 13.45
C ALA A 94 1.29 0.69 14.01
N LEU A 95 1.63 -0.27 13.15
CA LEU A 95 2.17 -1.57 13.57
C LEU A 95 3.54 -1.40 14.24
N ARG A 96 4.41 -0.52 13.73
CA ARG A 96 5.70 -0.21 14.37
C ARG A 96 5.53 0.37 15.77
N LEU A 97 4.50 1.20 15.98
CA LEU A 97 4.17 1.77 17.30
C LEU A 97 3.53 0.73 18.24
N ALA A 98 2.66 -0.13 17.71
CA ALA A 98 1.95 -1.16 18.47
C ALA A 98 2.81 -2.38 18.82
N ARG A 99 3.98 -2.52 18.18
CA ARG A 99 4.89 -3.65 18.33
C ARG A 99 5.40 -3.77 19.78
N ARG A 100 5.18 -4.93 20.39
CA ARG A 100 5.70 -5.28 21.73
C ARG A 100 6.45 -6.60 21.70
N GLU A 101 7.58 -6.63 22.40
CA GLU A 101 8.27 -7.88 22.72
C GLU A 101 7.42 -8.64 23.72
N LEU A 102 7.16 -9.91 23.43
CA LEU A 102 6.60 -10.83 24.43
C LEU A 102 7.76 -11.30 25.30
N THR A 103 7.97 -10.65 26.44
CA THR A 103 8.77 -11.25 27.52
C THR A 103 7.98 -12.41 28.10
N VAL A 104 8.44 -13.62 27.81
CA VAL A 104 8.02 -14.82 28.53
C VAL A 104 8.71 -14.77 29.89
N ASP A 105 7.95 -14.34 30.92
CA ASP A 105 8.33 -14.57 32.32
C ASP A 105 8.17 -16.06 32.68
#